data_AF-A0A2E7EJD3-F1
#
_entry.id   AF-A0A2E7EJD3-F1
#
_cell.length_a   1.000
_cell.length_b   1.000
_cell.length_c   1.000
_cell.angle_alpha   90.00
_cell.angle_beta   90.00
_cell.angle_gamma   90.00
#
_symmetry.space_group_name_H-M   'P 1'
#
loop_
_entity.id
_entity.type
_entity.pdbx_description
1 polymer ?
#
loop_
_entity_poly.entity_id
_entity_poly.type
_entity_poly.pdbx_seq_one_letter_code
_entity_poly.pdbx_strand_id
1 'polypeptide(L)'
;MNNSCFWFGIVLLALSSLFGIQYGVKYLLIDEFQENQDTFYGTSWTELSFNAQTIILGLIKIVGGGLLAFGLMMAWLIRPVARSEAWARWCVLMVSFGFWGPTLYVAWCFSGTDPMFELPIIQASTMLVLPILGLVFSYRPTDFIVSK
;
A
#
# COMPACT_ATOMS: atom_id res chain seq x y z
N MET A 1 15.33 -16.03 18.23
CA MET A 1 14.00 -16.07 17.58
C MET A 1 13.91 -17.34 16.76
N ASN A 2 12.77 -18.05 16.79
CA ASN A 2 12.60 -19.29 16.01
C ASN A 2 12.67 -18.97 14.51
N ASN A 3 13.30 -19.83 13.70
CA ASN A 3 13.41 -19.65 12.24
C ASN A 3 12.01 -19.49 11.59
N SER A 4 10.98 -20.12 12.16
CA SER A 4 9.60 -19.99 11.68
C SER A 4 9.05 -18.56 11.81
N CYS A 5 9.33 -17.84 12.89
CA CYS A 5 8.88 -16.45 13.06
C CYS A 5 9.54 -15.52 12.04
N PHE A 6 10.84 -15.73 11.79
CA PHE A 6 11.57 -14.95 10.81
C PHE A 6 10.97 -15.09 9.40
N TRP A 7 10.77 -16.33 8.95
CA TRP A 7 10.18 -16.59 7.63
C TRP A 7 8.73 -16.10 7.54
N PHE A 8 7.97 -16.18 8.63
CA PHE A 8 6.64 -15.58 8.70
C PHE A 8 6.70 -14.07 8.44
N GLY A 9 7.65 -13.34 9.03
CA GLY A 9 7.85 -11.91 8.75
C GLY A 9 8.16 -11.62 7.28
N ILE A 10 9.00 -12.44 6.65
CA ILE A 10 9.31 -12.33 5.21
C ILE A 10 8.06 -12.57 4.35
N VAL A 11 7.21 -13.54 4.72
CA VAL A 11 5.95 -13.80 4.02
C VAL A 11 5.01 -12.59 4.11
N LEU A 12 4.91 -11.92 5.27
CA LEU A 12 4.09 -10.72 5.39
C LEU A 12 4.58 -9.58 4.48
N LEU A 13 5.90 -9.37 4.38
CA LEU A 13 6.49 -8.40 3.44
C LEU A 13 6.22 -8.77 1.98
N ALA A 14 6.30 -10.06 1.64
CA ALA A 14 5.96 -10.55 0.31
C ALA A 14 4.48 -10.34 -0.03
N LEU A 15 3.57 -10.53 0.92
CA LEU A 15 2.15 -10.24 0.75
C LEU A 15 1.90 -8.74 0.56
N SER A 16 2.56 -7.87 1.33
CA SER A 16 2.49 -6.41 1.11
C SER A 16 2.94 -6.03 -0.30
N SER A 17 4.03 -6.63 -0.78
CA SER A 17 4.52 -6.44 -2.14
C SER A 17 3.51 -6.89 -3.19
N LEU A 18 2.97 -8.11 -3.03
CA LEU A 18 2.00 -8.70 -3.96
C LEU A 18 0.75 -7.83 -4.08
N PHE A 19 0.19 -7.37 -2.96
CA PHE A 19 -0.99 -6.50 -2.99
C PHE A 19 -0.68 -5.16 -3.65
N GLY A 20 0.45 -4.52 -3.34
CA GLY A 20 0.85 -3.27 -4.00
C GLY A 20 0.94 -3.42 -5.52
N ILE A 21 1.58 -4.49 -6.00
CA ILE A 21 1.70 -4.77 -7.44
C ILE A 21 0.33 -5.06 -8.05
N GLN A 22 -0.48 -5.93 -7.44
CA GLN A 22 -1.79 -6.32 -7.96
C GLN A 22 -2.73 -5.11 -8.09
N TYR A 23 -2.88 -4.32 -7.03
CA TYR A 23 -3.75 -3.13 -7.08
C TYR A 23 -3.16 -2.02 -7.95
N GLY A 24 -1.84 -1.86 -7.96
CA GLY A 24 -1.17 -0.90 -8.83
C GLY A 24 -1.41 -1.18 -10.30
N VAL A 25 -1.22 -2.43 -10.74
CA VAL A 25 -1.53 -2.87 -12.10
C VAL A 25 -3.02 -2.72 -12.40
N LYS A 26 -3.90 -3.15 -11.48
CA LYS A 26 -5.36 -3.03 -11.65
C LYS A 26 -5.78 -1.58 -11.93
N TYR A 27 -5.28 -0.61 -11.17
CA TYR A 27 -5.63 0.80 -11.35
C TYR A 27 -4.95 1.45 -12.56
N LEU A 28 -3.77 1.01 -12.95
CA LEU A 28 -3.13 1.51 -14.18
C LEU A 28 -3.87 1.07 -15.45
N LEU A 29 -4.50 -0.11 -15.40
CA LEU A 29 -5.24 -0.70 -16.51
C LEU A 29 -6.75 -0.37 -16.49
N ILE A 30 -7.21 0.48 -15.56
CA ILE A 30 -8.60 0.89 -15.55
C ILE A 30 -8.83 1.95 -16.63
N ASP A 31 -9.85 1.73 -17.46
CA ASP A 31 -10.23 2.64 -18.55
C ASP A 31 -11.48 3.47 -18.22
N GLU A 32 -12.23 3.06 -17.19
CA GLU A 32 -13.42 3.74 -16.72
C GLU A 32 -13.61 3.52 -15.22
N PHE A 33 -14.20 4.49 -14.52
CA PHE A 33 -14.52 4.34 -13.11
C PHE A 33 -15.76 3.44 -12.95
N GLN A 34 -15.54 2.13 -12.81
CA GLN A 34 -16.57 1.08 -12.76
C GLN A 34 -17.20 0.90 -11.37
N GLU A 35 -17.44 1.95 -10.60
CA GLU A 35 -18.08 1.72 -9.31
C GLU A 35 -19.52 1.22 -9.54
N ASN A 36 -19.77 -0.02 -9.10
CA ASN A 36 -21.12 -0.54 -8.95
C ASN A 36 -21.87 0.40 -7.99
N GLN A 37 -23.05 0.87 -8.41
CA GLN A 37 -24.04 1.70 -7.69
C GLN A 37 -24.00 3.20 -8.00
N ASP A 38 -24.68 3.61 -9.08
CA ASP A 38 -25.63 4.74 -9.23
C ASP A 38 -25.42 6.10 -8.51
N THR A 39 -24.29 6.36 -7.84
CA THR A 39 -24.27 7.35 -6.75
C THR A 39 -22.91 7.98 -6.45
N PHE A 40 -21.93 7.95 -7.36
CA PHE A 40 -20.87 8.95 -7.29
C PHE A 40 -21.48 10.28 -7.78
N TYR A 41 -22.04 11.06 -6.85
CA TYR A 41 -22.78 12.30 -7.12
C TYR A 41 -24.03 12.17 -8.02
N GLY A 42 -24.62 10.97 -8.11
CA GLY A 42 -25.84 10.71 -8.88
C GLY A 42 -25.69 10.94 -10.40
N THR A 43 -24.46 10.90 -10.91
CA THR A 43 -24.14 11.13 -12.33
C THR A 43 -23.40 9.91 -12.86
N SER A 44 -23.83 9.36 -14.01
CA SER A 44 -23.14 8.21 -14.60
C SER A 44 -21.77 8.60 -15.18
N TRP A 45 -20.85 7.65 -15.31
CA TRP A 45 -19.53 7.92 -15.93
C TRP A 45 -19.66 8.58 -17.31
N THR A 46 -20.65 8.16 -18.10
CA THR A 46 -20.94 8.69 -19.44
C THR A 46 -21.53 10.10 -19.45
N GLU A 47 -22.10 10.56 -18.34
CA GLU A 47 -22.64 11.92 -18.21
C GLU A 47 -21.57 12.95 -17.81
N LEU A 48 -20.41 12.49 -17.32
CA LEU A 48 -19.28 13.36 -17.04
C LEU A 48 -18.70 13.95 -18.33
N SER A 49 -18.27 15.21 -18.27
CA SER A 49 -17.51 15.82 -19.36
C SER A 49 -16.20 15.04 -19.59
N PHE A 50 -15.73 15.01 -20.84
CA PHE A 50 -14.46 14.40 -21.22
C PHE A 50 -13.27 14.88 -20.36
N ASN A 51 -13.25 16.17 -20.00
CA ASN A 51 -12.23 16.75 -19.14
C ASN A 51 -12.29 16.16 -17.72
N ALA A 52 -13.48 16.00 -17.15
CA ALA A 52 -13.66 15.40 -15.82
C ALA A 52 -13.24 13.93 -15.81
N GLN A 53 -13.64 13.15 -16.82
CA GLN A 53 -13.20 11.75 -16.98
C GLN A 53 -11.67 11.64 -17.07
N THR A 54 -11.04 12.51 -17.86
CA THR A 54 -9.58 12.55 -18.02
C THR A 54 -8.87 12.83 -16.70
N ILE A 55 -9.36 13.80 -15.91
CA ILE A 55 -8.79 14.13 -14.61
C ILE A 55 -8.94 12.95 -13.64
N ILE A 56 -10.13 12.34 -13.57
CA ILE A 56 -10.40 11.21 -12.67
C ILE A 56 -9.51 10.01 -13.04
N LEU A 57 -9.43 9.63 -14.33
CA LEU A 57 -8.54 8.56 -14.77
C LEU A 57 -7.08 8.89 -14.50
N GLY A 58 -6.66 10.14 -14.71
CA GLY A 58 -5.32 10.60 -14.38
C GLY A 58 -4.99 10.39 -12.91
N LEU A 59 -5.90 10.77 -12.00
CA LEU A 59 -5.73 10.56 -10.56
C LEU A 59 -5.68 9.07 -10.20
N ILE A 60 -6.56 8.24 -10.77
CA ILE A 60 -6.55 6.79 -10.51
C ILE A 60 -5.23 6.17 -11.01
N LYS A 61 -4.71 6.59 -12.16
CA LYS A 61 -3.44 6.11 -12.70
C LYS A 61 -2.24 6.57 -11.85
N ILE A 62 -2.27 7.77 -11.29
CA ILE A 62 -1.25 8.23 -10.32
C ILE A 62 -1.28 7.35 -9.06
N VAL A 63 -2.47 7.07 -8.51
CA VAL A 63 -2.63 6.17 -7.36
C VAL A 63 -2.15 4.76 -7.70
N GLY A 64 -2.50 4.24 -8.87
CA GLY A 64 -2.02 2.95 -9.38
C GLY A 64 -0.49 2.89 -9.53
N GLY A 65 0.12 3.93 -10.07
CA GLY A 65 1.57 4.06 -10.16
C GLY A 65 2.24 4.08 -8.79
N GLY A 66 1.67 4.79 -7.83
CA GLY A 66 2.14 4.81 -6.45
C GLY A 66 2.07 3.44 -5.75
N LEU A 67 0.95 2.72 -5.92
CA LEU A 67 0.78 1.35 -5.41
C LEU A 67 1.77 0.36 -6.04
N LEU A 68 1.96 0.46 -7.35
CA LEU A 68 2.92 -0.38 -8.06
C LEU A 68 4.36 -0.09 -7.58
N ALA A 69 4.73 1.18 -7.45
CA ALA A 69 6.03 1.57 -6.93
C ALA A 69 6.24 1.08 -5.49
N PHE A 70 5.24 1.22 -4.62
CA PHE A 70 5.25 0.66 -3.26
C PHE A 70 5.49 -0.85 -3.30
N GLY A 71 4.73 -1.59 -4.11
CA GLY A 71 4.81 -3.04 -4.21
C GLY A 71 6.19 -3.51 -4.71
N LEU A 72 6.74 -2.86 -5.74
CA LEU A 72 8.07 -3.15 -6.28
C LEU A 72 9.19 -2.82 -5.27
N MET A 73 9.07 -1.70 -4.56
CA MET A 73 10.03 -1.32 -3.54
C MET A 73 10.02 -2.32 -2.37
N MET A 74 8.85 -2.77 -1.94
CA MET A 74 8.74 -3.83 -0.92
C MET A 74 9.37 -5.14 -1.40
N ALA A 75 9.12 -5.56 -2.64
CA ALA A 75 9.76 -6.74 -3.23
C ALA A 75 11.30 -6.63 -3.20
N TRP A 76 11.83 -5.47 -3.57
CA TRP A 76 13.26 -5.20 -3.56
C TRP A 76 13.85 -5.25 -2.15
N LEU A 77 13.13 -4.72 -1.15
CA LEU A 77 13.58 -4.67 0.25
C LEU A 77 13.54 -6.02 0.97
N ILE A 78 12.82 -7.03 0.48
CA ILE A 78 12.78 -8.37 1.08
C ILE A 78 14.19 -8.96 1.22
N ARG A 79 15.04 -8.84 0.19
CA ARG A 79 16.38 -9.43 0.19
C ARG A 79 17.32 -8.81 1.25
N PRO A 80 17.48 -7.48 1.33
CA PRO A 80 18.32 -6.88 2.38
C PRO A 80 17.70 -7.03 3.78
N VAL A 81 16.37 -7.07 3.94
CA VAL A 81 15.73 -7.43 5.22
C VAL A 81 16.07 -8.88 5.60
N ALA A 82 16.02 -9.82 4.65
CA ALA A 82 16.38 -11.22 4.91
C ALA A 82 17.87 -11.39 5.29
N ARG A 83 18.72 -10.44 4.90
CA ARG A 83 20.14 -10.34 5.28
C ARG A 83 20.36 -9.56 6.59
N SER A 84 19.31 -9.16 7.28
CA SER A 84 19.40 -8.37 8.53
C SER A 84 20.04 -7.00 8.35
N GLU A 85 20.02 -6.42 7.14
CA GLU A 85 20.62 -5.12 6.88
C GLU A 85 19.79 -3.99 7.53
N ALA A 86 20.40 -3.23 8.44
CA ALA A 86 19.68 -2.28 9.27
C ALA A 86 19.01 -1.14 8.47
N TRP A 87 19.64 -0.67 7.40
CA TRP A 87 19.09 0.39 6.55
C TRP A 87 17.77 -0.03 5.87
N ALA A 88 17.64 -1.31 5.51
CA ALA A 88 16.46 -1.81 4.81
C ALA A 88 15.20 -1.77 5.69
N ARG A 89 15.35 -1.95 7.00
CA ARG A 89 14.24 -1.80 7.95
C ARG A 89 13.70 -0.38 7.99
N TRP A 90 14.60 0.61 8.01
CA TRP A 90 14.22 2.01 7.93
C TRP A 90 13.55 2.33 6.60
N CYS A 91 14.04 1.78 5.49
CA CYS A 91 13.39 1.92 4.19
C CYS A 91 11.98 1.33 4.17
N VAL A 92 11.76 0.13 4.75
CA VAL A 92 10.41 -0.46 4.84
C VAL A 92 9.48 0.47 5.62
N LEU A 93 9.91 1.03 6.75
CA LEU A 93 9.11 1.99 7.51
C LEU A 93 8.82 3.25 6.69
N MET A 94 9.84 3.87 6.10
CA MET A 94 9.69 5.10 5.32
C MET A 94 8.76 4.93 4.13
N VAL A 95 8.88 3.81 3.40
CA VAL A 95 8.02 3.52 2.25
C VAL A 95 6.58 3.22 2.71
N SER A 96 6.41 2.48 3.80
CA SER A 96 5.08 2.16 4.35
C SER A 96 4.37 3.42 4.83
N PHE A 97 5.00 4.20 5.69
CA PHE A 97 4.41 5.43 6.21
C PHE A 97 4.30 6.52 5.15
N GLY A 98 5.27 6.63 4.25
CA GLY A 98 5.27 7.64 3.18
C GLY A 98 4.12 7.48 2.19
N PHE A 99 3.73 6.24 1.89
CA PHE A 99 2.59 5.98 1.00
C PHE A 99 1.26 5.84 1.77
N TRP A 100 1.22 5.00 2.80
CA TRP A 100 -0.03 4.66 3.49
C TRP A 100 -0.43 5.66 4.57
N GLY A 101 0.51 6.43 5.14
CA GLY A 101 0.21 7.46 6.13
C GLY A 101 -0.71 8.56 5.57
N PRO A 102 -0.34 9.22 4.46
CA PRO A 102 -1.21 10.20 3.80
C PRO A 102 -2.54 9.58 3.34
N THR A 103 -2.51 8.36 2.80
CA THR A 103 -3.71 7.65 2.35
C THR A 103 -4.70 7.41 3.50
N LEU A 104 -4.19 6.95 4.66
CA LEU A 104 -5.00 6.73 5.85
C LEU A 104 -5.54 8.04 6.42
N TYR A 105 -4.73 9.10 6.43
CA TYR A 105 -5.19 10.44 6.85
C TYR A 105 -6.35 10.94 6.00
N VAL A 106 -6.23 10.85 4.67
CA VAL A 106 -7.30 11.25 3.75
C VAL A 106 -8.56 10.41 3.98
N ALA A 107 -8.42 9.08 4.06
CA ALA A 107 -9.55 8.19 4.31
C ALA A 107 -10.24 8.50 5.65
N TRP A 108 -9.47 8.83 6.70
CA TRP A 108 -10.01 9.28 7.97
C TRP A 108 -10.76 10.61 7.85
N CYS A 109 -10.24 11.60 7.13
CA CYS A 109 -10.92 12.88 6.94
C CYS A 109 -12.30 12.75 6.28
N PHE A 110 -12.51 11.70 5.47
CA PHE A 110 -13.80 11.37 4.87
C PHE A 110 -14.58 10.30 5.66
N SER A 111 -14.04 9.81 6.77
CA SER A 111 -14.75 8.88 7.65
C SER A 111 -15.97 9.57 8.27
N GLY A 112 -17.14 8.98 8.10
CA GLY A 112 -18.42 9.52 8.59
C GLY A 112 -19.20 10.39 7.60
N THR A 113 -18.68 10.68 6.39
CA THR A 113 -19.48 11.32 5.34
C THR A 113 -20.28 10.33 4.51
N ASP A 114 -19.71 9.15 4.27
CA ASP A 114 -20.36 8.03 3.56
C ASP A 114 -19.75 6.70 4.05
N PRO A 115 -20.56 5.67 4.37
CA PRO A 115 -20.06 4.33 4.71
C PRO A 115 -19.09 3.74 3.67
N MET A 116 -19.18 4.15 2.40
CA MET A 116 -18.28 3.72 1.34
C MET A 116 -16.81 4.09 1.62
N PHE A 117 -16.55 5.13 2.41
CA PHE A 117 -15.19 5.54 2.81
C PHE A 117 -14.59 4.70 3.96
N GLU A 118 -15.35 3.79 4.58
CA GLU A 118 -14.81 2.87 5.60
C GLU A 118 -13.89 1.79 4.99
N LEU A 119 -14.17 1.36 3.76
CA LEU A 119 -13.35 0.37 3.02
C LEU A 119 -11.90 0.87 2.79
N PRO A 120 -11.67 2.10 2.29
CA PRO A 120 -10.35 2.70 2.21
C PRO A 120 -9.57 2.74 3.53
N ILE A 121 -10.23 2.97 4.67
CA ILE A 121 -9.58 3.01 5.99
C ILE A 121 -9.05 1.63 6.38
N ILE A 122 -9.88 0.60 6.22
CA ILE A 122 -9.49 -0.79 6.51
C ILE A 122 -8.32 -1.19 5.60
N GLN A 123 -8.40 -0.87 4.31
CA GLN A 123 -7.35 -1.18 3.35
C GLN A 123 -6.03 -0.46 3.72
N ALA A 124 -6.07 0.85 3.93
CA ALA A 124 -4.88 1.63 4.27
C ALA A 124 -4.25 1.19 5.60
N SER A 125 -5.08 0.93 6.61
CA SER A 125 -4.63 0.41 7.91
C SER A 125 -3.98 -0.96 7.78
N THR A 126 -4.60 -1.87 7.01
CA THR A 126 -4.05 -3.21 6.76
C THR A 126 -2.69 -3.12 6.07
N MET A 127 -2.58 -2.26 5.05
CA MET A 127 -1.34 -2.12 4.28
C MET A 127 -0.24 -1.35 5.02
N LEU A 128 -0.60 -0.57 6.05
CA LEU A 128 0.37 0.02 6.98
C LEU A 128 0.86 -1.02 8.02
N VAL A 129 -0.06 -1.81 8.59
CA VAL A 129 0.25 -2.75 9.68
C VAL A 129 1.01 -3.98 9.18
N LEU A 130 0.64 -4.52 8.01
CA LEU A 130 1.24 -5.73 7.44
C LEU A 130 2.78 -5.66 7.31
N PRO A 131 3.39 -4.62 6.70
CA PRO A 131 4.84 -4.53 6.61
C PRO A 131 5.51 -4.26 7.97
N ILE A 132 4.85 -3.57 8.90
CA ILE A 132 5.34 -3.37 10.27
C ILE A 132 5.43 -4.70 11.01
N LEU A 133 4.37 -5.52 10.95
CA LEU A 133 4.41 -6.87 11.51
C LEU A 133 5.48 -7.71 10.82
N GLY A 134 5.63 -7.58 9.50
CA GLY A 134 6.72 -8.20 8.74
C GLY A 134 8.10 -7.87 9.31
N LEU A 135 8.36 -6.60 9.67
CA LEU A 135 9.60 -6.17 10.33
C LEU A 135 9.75 -6.73 11.75
N VAL A 136 8.69 -6.68 12.57
CA VAL A 136 8.72 -7.17 13.95
C VAL A 136 9.05 -8.67 13.99
N PHE A 137 8.39 -9.47 13.14
CA PHE A 137 8.62 -10.91 13.07
C PHE A 137 9.93 -11.30 12.38
N SER A 138 10.52 -10.42 11.56
CA SER A 138 11.83 -10.65 10.93
C SER A 138 13.02 -10.07 11.72
N TYR A 139 12.78 -9.40 12.84
CA TYR A 139 13.82 -8.75 13.64
C TYR A 139 14.78 -9.75 14.33
N ARG A 140 16.10 -9.53 14.21
CA ARG A 140 17.13 -10.31 14.92
C ARG A 140 17.97 -9.39 15.82
N PRO A 141 18.13 -9.69 17.12
CA PRO A 141 18.85 -8.80 18.06
C PRO A 141 20.36 -8.65 17.77
N THR A 142 20.96 -9.56 17.01
CA THR A 142 22.38 -9.55 16.64
C THR A 142 22.77 -8.37 15.74
N ASP A 143 21.78 -7.64 15.21
CA ASP A 143 21.96 -6.70 14.12
C ASP A 143 22.53 -5.33 14.55
N PHE A 144 22.73 -5.11 15.86
CA PHE A 144 23.36 -3.88 16.42
C PHE A 144 24.84 -4.05 16.80
N ILE A 145 25.38 -5.28 16.79
CA ILE A 145 26.73 -5.55 17.32
C ILE A 145 27.82 -5.37 16.25
N VAL A 146 27.48 -5.40 14.96
CA VAL A 146 28.44 -5.40 13.85
C VAL A 146 28.61 -4.03 13.16
N SER A 147 27.88 -3.00 13.59
CA SER A 147 28.01 -1.64 13.02
C SER A 147 29.00 -0.75 13.77
N LYS A 148 30.03 -1.31 14.41
CA LYS A 148 31.17 -0.56 14.94
C LYS A 148 32.42 -0.85 14.13
#